data_AF-A0A2V8UQE2-F1
#
_entry.id   AF-A0A2V8UQE2-F1
#
_cell.length_a   1.000
_cell.length_b   1.000
_cell.length_c   1.000
_cell.angle_alpha   90.00
_cell.angle_beta   90.00
_cell.angle_gamma   90.00
#
_symmetry.space_group_name_H-M   'P 1'
#
loop_
_entity.id
_entity.type
_entity.pdbx_description
1 polymer ?
#
loop_
_entity_poly.entity_id
_entity_poly.type
_entity_poly.pdbx_seq_one_letter_code
_entity_poly.pdbx_strand_id
1 'polypeptide(L)'
;MNKTVLLAIAFVALVLIVLVYTTIGNARYRCEVCISFQNRTACRTAAAATEAQALRTASENACAQIASGVTDSIACENTTPQSVKWLAKK
;
A
#
# COMPACT_ATOMS: atom_id res chain seq x y z
N MET A 1 34.70 17.52 -21.34
CA MET A 1 33.55 16.58 -21.28
C MET A 1 32.90 16.55 -22.65
N ASN A 2 32.89 15.40 -23.34
CA ASN A 2 32.32 15.31 -24.69
C ASN A 2 30.80 15.56 -24.62
N LYS A 3 30.27 16.32 -25.58
CA LYS A 3 28.83 16.66 -25.65
C LYS A 3 27.93 15.43 -25.59
N THR A 4 28.43 14.30 -26.13
CA THR A 4 27.79 12.98 -26.09
C THR A 4 27.67 12.41 -24.68
N VAL A 5 28.69 12.59 -23.83
CA VAL A 5 28.68 12.14 -22.42
C VAL A 5 27.69 12.97 -21.61
N LEU A 6 27.62 14.28 -21.88
CA LEU A 6 26.70 15.19 -21.21
C LEU A 6 25.23 14.87 -21.57
N LEU A 7 24.96 14.56 -22.84
CA LEU A 7 23.66 14.06 -23.30
C LEU A 7 23.26 12.72 -22.66
N ALA A 8 24.21 11.79 -22.55
CA ALA A 8 23.96 10.49 -21.92
C ALA A 8 23.60 10.64 -20.43
N ILE A 9 24.34 11.48 -19.69
CA ILE A 9 24.06 11.76 -18.27
C ILE A 9 22.69 12.44 -18.11
N ALA A 10 22.36 13.40 -18.96
CA ALA A 10 21.06 14.08 -18.93
C ALA A 10 19.90 13.11 -19.18
N PHE A 11 20.05 12.18 -20.13
CA PHE A 11 19.04 11.15 -20.41
C PHE A 11 18.84 10.21 -19.22
N VAL A 12 19.93 9.72 -18.61
CA VAL A 12 19.86 8.84 -17.43
C VAL A 12 19.21 9.57 -16.26
N ALA A 13 19.57 10.82 -16.00
CA ALA A 13 18.97 11.62 -14.94
C ALA A 13 17.47 11.82 -15.17
N LEU A 14 17.05 12.10 -16.40
CA LEU A 14 15.64 12.25 -16.76
C LEU A 14 14.84 10.96 -16.49
N VAL A 15 15.36 9.80 -16.91
CA VAL A 15 14.71 8.49 -16.70
C VAL A 15 14.56 8.21 -15.21
N LEU A 16 15.59 8.46 -14.40
CA LEU A 16 15.54 8.28 -12.95
C LEU A 16 14.50 9.19 -12.29
N ILE A 17 14.42 10.45 -12.70
CA ILE A 17 13.42 11.39 -12.20
C ILE A 17 12.00 10.87 -12.50
N VAL A 18 11.74 10.45 -13.75
CA VAL A 18 10.42 9.94 -14.13
C VAL A 18 10.03 8.71 -13.30
N LEU A 19 10.94 7.74 -13.15
CA LEU A 19 10.69 6.52 -12.37
C LEU A 19 10.34 6.83 -10.91
N VAL A 20 11.06 7.75 -10.28
CA VAL A 20 10.79 8.15 -8.89
C VAL A 20 9.45 8.86 -8.79
N TYR A 21 9.14 9.78 -9.72
CA TYR A 21 7.86 10.49 -9.74
C TYR A 21 6.66 9.56 -9.93
N THR A 22 6.76 8.56 -10.81
CA THR A 22 5.69 7.59 -11.04
C THR A 22 5.50 6.64 -9.85
N THR A 23 6.58 6.34 -9.12
CA THR A 23 6.53 5.42 -7.97
C THR A 23 5.92 6.07 -6.74
N ILE A 24 6.24 7.34 -6.47
CA ILE A 24 5.80 8.04 -5.26
C ILE A 24 4.36 8.56 -5.38
N GLY A 25 3.89 8.88 -6.59
CA GLY A 25 2.60 9.56 -6.81
C GLY A 25 1.33 8.69 -6.67
N ASN A 26 1.45 7.36 -6.61
CA ASN A 26 0.29 6.48 -6.79
C ASN A 26 -0.49 6.17 -5.50
N ALA A 27 -0.01 6.56 -4.33
CA ALA A 27 -0.69 6.34 -3.05
C ALA A 27 -1.56 7.55 -2.64
N ARG A 28 -2.62 7.82 -3.40
CA ARG A 28 -3.55 8.94 -3.14
C ARG A 28 -4.46 8.72 -1.93
N TYR A 29 -4.83 7.47 -1.66
CA TYR A 29 -5.75 7.10 -0.59
C TYR A 29 -5.01 6.31 0.47
N ARG A 30 -5.10 6.75 1.72
CA ARG A 30 -4.48 6.08 2.86
C ARG A 30 -5.52 5.80 3.92
N CYS A 31 -5.65 4.54 4.33
CA CYS A 31 -6.54 4.11 5.40
C CYS A 31 -5.83 3.18 6.38
N GLU A 32 -6.26 3.26 7.63
CA GLU A 32 -5.97 2.32 8.69
C GLU A 32 -7.19 1.43 8.91
N VAL A 33 -6.98 0.11 8.90
CA VAL A 33 -8.02 -0.89 9.13
C VAL A 33 -7.60 -1.74 10.32
N CYS A 34 -8.52 -1.87 11.28
CA CYS A 34 -8.37 -2.76 12.43
C CYS A 34 -9.29 -3.96 12.27
N ILE A 35 -8.73 -5.16 12.34
CA ILE A 35 -9.46 -6.42 12.25
C ILE A 35 -9.25 -7.21 13.54
N SER A 36 -10.35 -7.69 14.10
CA SER A 36 -10.36 -8.63 15.22
C SER A 36 -10.73 -10.02 14.71
N PHE A 37 -9.84 -10.99 14.86
CA PHE A 37 -10.02 -12.36 14.41
C PHE A 37 -9.46 -13.35 15.45
N GLN A 38 -10.25 -14.35 15.84
CA GLN A 38 -9.86 -15.38 16.82
C GLN A 38 -9.19 -14.82 18.10
N ASN A 39 -9.83 -13.82 18.72
CA ASN A 39 -9.34 -13.16 19.94
C ASN A 39 -8.01 -12.37 19.77
N ARG A 40 -7.55 -12.20 18.53
CA ARG A 40 -6.41 -11.35 18.17
C ARG A 40 -6.92 -10.13 17.42
N THR A 41 -6.30 -8.98 17.64
CA THR A 41 -6.64 -7.74 16.92
C THR A 41 -5.37 -7.15 16.35
N ALA A 42 -5.40 -6.76 15.08
CA ALA A 42 -4.32 -6.01 14.44
C ALA A 42 -4.88 -4.85 13.64
N CYS A 43 -4.17 -3.73 13.72
CA CYS A 43 -4.43 -2.52 12.97
C CYS A 43 -3.30 -2.32 11.95
N ARG A 44 -3.65 -2.14 10.68
CA ARG A 44 -2.68 -1.89 9.62
C ARG A 44 -3.11 -0.73 8.74
N THR A 45 -2.12 0.08 8.40
CA THR A 45 -2.30 1.18 7.46
C THR A 45 -1.80 0.76 6.09
N ALA A 46 -2.60 1.01 5.05
CA ALA A 46 -2.18 0.86 3.67
C ALA A 46 -2.52 2.11 2.87
N ALA A 47 -1.80 2.30 1.76
CA ALA A 47 -2.07 3.38 0.83
C ALA A 47 -2.09 2.86 -0.61
N ALA A 48 -3.05 3.32 -1.40
CA ALA A 48 -3.25 2.89 -2.78
C ALA A 48 -3.84 4.00 -3.65
N ALA A 49 -3.94 3.72 -4.95
CA ALA A 49 -4.49 4.65 -5.93
C ALA A 49 -6.01 4.84 -5.83
N THR A 50 -6.72 3.90 -5.18
CA THR A 50 -8.17 3.94 -4.98
C THR A 50 -8.55 3.55 -3.56
N GLU A 51 -9.71 4.03 -3.07
CA GLU A 51 -10.24 3.67 -1.75
C GLU A 51 -10.38 2.16 -1.58
N ALA A 52 -11.05 1.48 -2.53
CA ALA A 52 -11.28 0.04 -2.46
C ALA A 52 -9.96 -0.75 -2.38
N GLN A 53 -8.92 -0.31 -3.08
CA GLN A 53 -7.62 -0.96 -3.06
C GLN A 53 -6.87 -0.68 -1.76
N ALA A 54 -6.93 0.55 -1.24
CA ALA A 54 -6.31 0.89 0.05
C ALA A 54 -6.95 0.07 1.19
N LEU A 55 -8.28 -0.04 1.19
CA LEU A 55 -9.02 -0.79 2.20
C LEU A 55 -8.69 -2.29 2.12
N ARG A 56 -8.73 -2.89 0.92
CA ARG A 56 -8.36 -4.30 0.71
C ARG A 56 -6.92 -4.59 1.14
N THR A 57 -5.97 -3.75 0.71
CA THR A 57 -4.56 -3.94 1.09
C THR A 57 -4.36 -3.76 2.60
N ALA A 58 -5.08 -2.84 3.25
CA ALA A 58 -5.01 -2.68 4.70
C ALA A 58 -5.59 -3.90 5.43
N SER A 59 -6.72 -4.45 4.95
CA SER A 59 -7.32 -5.65 5.53
C SER A 59 -6.45 -6.90 5.33
N GLU A 60 -5.95 -7.13 4.12
CA GLU A 60 -5.02 -8.23 3.80
C GLU A 60 -3.79 -8.18 4.71
N ASN A 61 -3.19 -6.99 4.87
CA ASN A 61 -2.04 -6.81 5.76
C ASN A 61 -2.35 -7.08 7.22
N ALA A 62 -3.55 -6.70 7.70
CA ALA A 62 -3.97 -6.97 9.07
C ALA A 62 -4.18 -8.47 9.27
N CYS A 63 -4.84 -9.14 8.32
CA CYS A 63 -5.07 -10.57 8.36
C CYS A 63 -3.79 -11.38 8.26
N ALA A 64 -2.86 -11.01 7.37
CA ALA A 64 -1.55 -11.65 7.28
C ALA A 64 -0.76 -11.61 8.60
N GLN A 65 -1.04 -10.65 9.49
CA GLN A 65 -0.38 -10.55 10.79
C GLN A 65 -1.02 -11.42 11.88
N ILE A 66 -2.34 -11.64 11.85
CA ILE A 66 -3.08 -12.33 12.92
C ILE A 66 -3.54 -13.74 12.56
N ALA A 67 -3.73 -14.02 11.28
CA ALA A 67 -4.16 -15.31 10.76
C ALA A 67 -3.04 -16.35 10.85
N SER A 68 -3.40 -17.58 11.20
CA SER A 68 -2.46 -18.71 11.26
C SER A 68 -2.71 -19.64 10.08
N GLY A 69 -2.04 -19.37 8.96
CA GLY A 69 -2.15 -20.15 7.72
C GLY A 69 -3.26 -19.67 6.78
N VAL A 70 -3.35 -20.31 5.61
CA VAL A 70 -4.15 -19.82 4.49
C VAL A 70 -5.65 -19.78 4.79
N THR A 71 -6.17 -20.81 5.48
CA THR A 71 -7.59 -20.89 5.83
C THR A 71 -8.01 -19.75 6.75
N ASP A 72 -7.20 -19.45 7.77
CA ASP A 72 -7.42 -18.34 8.68
C ASP A 72 -7.33 -16.99 7.96
N SER A 73 -6.41 -16.84 7.00
CA SER A 73 -6.28 -15.59 6.24
C SER A 73 -7.54 -15.31 5.44
N ILE A 74 -8.07 -16.33 4.74
CA ILE A 74 -9.30 -16.20 3.96
C ILE A 74 -10.50 -15.90 4.88
N ALA A 75 -10.60 -16.56 6.03
CA ALA A 75 -11.67 -16.30 6.98
C ALA A 75 -11.59 -14.88 7.59
N CYS A 76 -10.37 -14.42 7.89
CA CYS A 76 -10.12 -13.08 8.39
C CYS A 76 -10.44 -12.01 7.35
N GLU A 77 -10.05 -12.20 6.09
CA GLU A 77 -10.33 -11.27 4.99
C GLU A 77 -11.83 -11.13 4.70
N ASN A 78 -12.62 -12.19 4.97
CA ASN A 78 -14.08 -12.18 4.88
C ASN A 78 -14.76 -11.61 6.14
N THR A 79 -14.01 -11.26 7.18
CA THR A 79 -14.55 -10.67 8.41
C THR A 79 -14.70 -9.16 8.25
N THR A 80 -15.82 -8.62 8.72
CA THR A 80 -16.04 -7.16 8.72
C THR A 80 -15.02 -6.49 9.64
N PRO A 81 -14.24 -5.50 9.16
CA PRO A 81 -13.28 -4.80 9.99
C PRO A 81 -13.97 -4.07 11.14
N GLN A 82 -13.35 -4.10 12.32
CA GLN A 82 -13.87 -3.45 13.52
C GLN A 82 -13.88 -1.92 13.36
N SER A 83 -12.88 -1.38 12.66
CA SER A 83 -12.77 0.04 12.38
C SER A 83 -12.02 0.28 11.09
N VAL A 84 -12.48 1.27 10.33
CA VAL A 84 -11.82 1.78 9.12
C VAL A 84 -11.66 3.28 9.27
N LYS A 85 -10.42 3.75 9.34
CA LYS A 85 -10.07 5.16 9.49
C LYS A 85 -9.31 5.65 8.27
N TRP A 86 -9.90 6.61 7.56
CA TRP A 86 -9.25 7.28 6.43
C TRP A 86 -8.29 8.35 6.95
N LEU A 87 -6.99 8.16 6.69
CA LEU A 87 -5.92 9.08 7.11
C LEU A 87 -5.61 10.12 6.04
N ALA A 88 -5.75 9.76 4.76
CA ALA A 88 -5.65 10.71 3.65
C ALA A 88 -6.65 10.32 2.56
N LYS A 89 -7.50 11.27 2.19
CA LYS A 89 -8.46 11.20 1.09
C LYS A 89 -8.18 12.43 0.21
N LYS A 90 -7.33 12.26 -0.81
CA LYS A 90 -6.89 13.38 -1.67
C LYS A 90 -7.67 13.42 -2.97
#